data_AF-U5CTL9-F1
#
_entry.id   AF-U5CTL9-F1
#
_cell.length_a   1.000
_cell.length_b   1.000
_cell.length_c   1.000
_cell.angle_alpha   90.00
_cell.angle_beta   90.00
_cell.angle_gamma   90.00
#
_symmetry.space_group_name_H-M   'P 1'
#
loop_
_entity.id
_entity.type
_entity.pdbx_description
1 polymer ?
#
loop_
_entity_poly.entity_id
_entity_poly.type
_entity_poly.pdbx_seq_one_letter_code
_entity_poly.pdbx_strand_id
1 'polypeptide(L)'
;MIKVAIGSNDKIHISEKHFGMRKFFVIFEVDENNSYRKVEERENPYGEGKHKHVETEEIMEVLKDCDVFIGKSMGKESQRRVKEEWNKTPIVAKNVNTVEEAMEIYCKNSL
;
A
#
# COMPACT_ATOMS: atom_id res chain seq x y z
N MET A 1 -11.14 -13.11 -1.74
CA MET A 1 -11.12 -11.69 -1.31
C MET A 1 -9.69 -11.21 -1.38
N ILE A 2 -9.45 -10.03 -1.93
CA ILE A 2 -8.11 -9.44 -2.09
C ILE A 2 -7.90 -8.41 -0.99
N LYS A 3 -6.74 -8.41 -0.33
CA LYS A 3 -6.37 -7.38 0.65
C LYS A 3 -5.44 -6.33 0.02
N VAL A 4 -5.85 -5.06 0.10
CA VAL A 4 -5.15 -3.92 -0.48
C VAL A 4 -4.63 -3.03 0.65
N ALA A 5 -3.32 -2.82 0.71
CA ALA A 5 -2.70 -1.93 1.68
C ALA A 5 -2.30 -0.60 1.02
N ILE A 6 -2.71 0.51 1.64
CA ILE A 6 -2.41 1.86 1.17
C ILE A 6 -1.61 2.60 2.24
N GLY A 7 -0.45 3.13 1.86
CA GLY A 7 0.42 3.83 2.79
C GLY A 7 -0.02 5.28 3.05
N SER A 8 -0.16 5.65 4.33
CA SER A 8 -0.57 7.01 4.76
C SER A 8 0.13 7.46 6.05
N ASN A 9 0.17 8.77 6.30
CA ASN A 9 0.66 9.34 7.55
C ASN A 9 -0.46 9.78 8.52
N ASP A 10 -1.68 9.94 8.01
CA ASP A 10 -2.86 10.40 8.76
C ASP A 10 -4.09 9.51 8.53
N LYS A 11 -3.92 8.39 7.81
CA LYS A 11 -4.93 7.39 7.44
C LYS A 11 -5.98 7.89 6.44
N ILE A 12 -5.80 9.09 5.89
CA ILE A 12 -6.71 9.71 4.93
C ILE A 12 -5.97 9.98 3.63
N HIS A 13 -4.82 10.66 3.70
CA HIS A 13 -4.10 11.15 2.52
C HIS A 13 -2.96 10.22 2.12
N ILE A 14 -2.73 10.10 0.82
CA ILE A 14 -1.58 9.42 0.24
C ILE A 14 -0.48 10.45 -0.05
N SER A 15 0.72 10.20 0.47
CA SER A 15 1.88 11.09 0.32
C SER A 15 2.73 10.74 -0.90
N GLU A 16 3.31 11.75 -1.55
CA GLU A 16 4.30 11.62 -2.64
C GLU A 16 5.59 10.88 -2.24
N LYS A 17 5.86 10.77 -0.94
CA LYS A 17 7.04 10.10 -0.42
C LYS A 17 6.89 8.57 -0.50
N HIS A 18 8.01 7.85 -0.39
CA HIS A 18 8.07 6.39 -0.51
C HIS A 18 7.06 5.64 0.37
N PHE A 19 6.39 4.64 -0.22
CA PHE A 19 5.39 3.78 0.41
C PHE A 19 5.88 3.11 1.70
N GLY A 20 7.08 2.52 1.68
CA GLY A 20 7.62 1.78 2.84
C GLY A 20 7.85 2.65 4.09
N MET A 21 7.92 3.98 3.95
CA MET A 21 8.18 4.89 5.07
C MET A 21 6.90 5.49 5.67
N ARG A 22 5.71 5.09 5.22
CA ARG A 22 4.46 5.66 5.76
C ARG A 22 4.24 5.23 7.20
N LYS A 23 3.64 6.08 8.03
CA LYS A 23 3.37 5.77 9.45
C LYS A 23 2.31 4.68 9.63
N PHE A 24 1.36 4.61 8.71
CA PHE A 24 0.25 3.67 8.74
C PHE A 24 0.04 3.02 7.36
N PHE A 25 -0.52 1.83 7.39
CA PHE A 25 -1.13 1.17 6.25
C PHE A 25 -2.63 1.05 6.49
N VAL A 26 -3.43 1.67 5.63
CA VAL A 26 -4.89 1.50 5.63
C VAL A 26 -5.21 0.30 4.75
N ILE A 27 -5.84 -0.72 5.32
CA ILE A 27 -6.08 -1.99 4.65
C ILE A 27 -7.55 -2.12 4.31
N PHE A 28 -7.79 -2.46 3.05
CA PHE A 28 -9.11 -2.72 2.50
C PHE A 28 -9.21 -4.18 2.06
N GLU A 29 -10.41 -4.71 2.08
CA GLU A 29 -10.76 -5.94 1.40
C GLU A 29 -11.61 -5.63 0.18
N VAL A 30 -11.34 -6.33 -0.92
CA VAL A 30 -12.09 -6.28 -2.18
C VAL A 30 -12.70 -7.65 -2.46
N ASP A 31 -13.98 -7.67 -2.75
CA ASP A 31 -14.73 -8.88 -3.09
C ASP A 31 -14.72 -9.15 -4.61
N GLU A 32 -15.40 -10.22 -5.02
CA GLU A 32 -15.53 -10.63 -6.43
C GLU A 32 -16.33 -9.65 -7.30
N ASN A 33 -17.09 -8.74 -6.70
CA ASN A 33 -17.89 -7.72 -7.38
C ASN A 33 -17.17 -6.37 -7.46
N ASN A 34 -15.87 -6.32 -7.11
CA ASN A 34 -15.10 -5.07 -6.95
C ASN A 34 -15.70 -4.11 -5.91
N SER A 35 -16.51 -4.62 -4.98
CA SER A 35 -16.92 -3.83 -3.83
C SER A 35 -15.85 -3.92 -2.77
N TYR A 36 -15.58 -2.81 -2.09
CA TYR A 36 -14.51 -2.72 -1.12
C TYR A 36 -14.99 -2.18 0.23
N ARG A 37 -14.29 -2.59 1.30
CA ARG A 37 -14.49 -2.07 2.64
C ARG A 37 -13.15 -1.94 3.36
N LYS A 38 -13.01 -0.90 4.18
CA LYS A 38 -11.87 -0.76 5.09
C LYS A 38 -11.99 -1.79 6.21
N VAL A 39 -10.92 -2.51 6.49
CA VAL A 39 -10.90 -3.60 7.49
C VAL A 39 -9.91 -3.38 8.61
N GLU A 40 -8.85 -2.60 8.38
CA GLU A 40 -7.80 -2.40 9.37
C GLU A 40 -7.03 -1.09 9.13
N GLU A 41 -6.50 -0.52 10.20
CA GLU A 41 -5.43 0.48 10.15
C GLU A 41 -4.22 -0.07 10.90
N ARG A 42 -3.16 -0.38 10.18
CA ARG A 42 -1.96 -1.01 10.75
C ARG A 42 -0.86 0.03 10.92
N GLU A 43 -0.25 0.09 12.09
CA GLU A 43 0.94 0.94 12.31
C GLU A 43 2.16 0.31 11.62
N ASN A 44 2.99 1.14 11.00
CA ASN A 44 4.28 0.73 10.46
C ASN A 44 5.38 0.89 11.52
N PRO A 45 6.00 -0.20 12.01
CA PRO A 45 7.12 -0.13 12.94
C PRO A 45 8.32 0.65 12.38
N TYR A 46 8.46 0.67 11.05
CA TYR A 46 9.57 1.29 10.32
C TYR A 46 9.20 2.64 9.69
N GLY A 47 8.04 3.21 10.06
CA GLY A 47 7.54 4.46 9.51
C GLY A 47 8.45 5.67 9.73
N GLU A 48 8.12 6.76 9.05
CA GLU A 48 8.88 8.02 9.03
C GLU A 48 9.33 8.46 10.44
N GLY A 49 10.65 8.62 10.61
CA GLY A 49 11.29 8.99 11.87
C GLY A 49 11.75 7.82 12.75
N LYS A 50 11.36 6.58 12.43
CA LYS A 50 11.75 5.37 13.18
C LYS A 50 12.89 4.58 12.52
N HIS A 51 12.96 4.62 11.19
CA HIS A 51 13.99 3.89 10.43
C HIS A 51 14.50 4.73 9.25
N LYS A 52 15.83 4.81 9.08
CA LYS A 52 16.44 5.64 8.01
C LYS A 52 16.32 4.99 6.64
N HIS A 53 16.48 3.66 6.55
CA HIS A 53 16.35 2.88 5.33
C HIS A 53 15.41 1.73 5.59
N VAL A 54 14.19 1.81 5.08
CA VAL A 54 13.22 0.72 5.21
C VAL A 54 13.48 -0.29 4.12
N GLU A 55 13.77 -1.53 4.50
CA GLU A 55 14.02 -2.62 3.56
C GLU A 55 12.71 -3.22 3.05
N THR A 56 12.74 -3.88 1.89
CA THR A 56 11.52 -4.44 1.29
C THR A 56 10.96 -5.57 2.16
N GLU A 57 11.84 -6.41 2.69
CA GLU A 57 11.58 -7.55 3.56
C GLU A 57 10.82 -7.15 4.83
N GLU A 58 11.19 -6.01 5.43
CA GLU A 58 10.54 -5.48 6.63
C GLU A 58 9.07 -5.17 6.37
N ILE A 59 8.78 -4.53 5.22
CA ILE A 59 7.41 -4.21 4.82
C ILE A 59 6.65 -5.46 4.38
N MET A 60 7.33 -6.45 3.80
CA MET A 60 6.70 -7.72 3.44
C MET A 60 6.27 -8.50 4.67
N GLU A 61 7.03 -8.47 5.76
CA GLU A 61 6.61 -9.10 7.02
C GLU A 61 5.40 -8.38 7.62
N VAL A 62 5.41 -7.04 7.63
CA VAL A 62 4.30 -6.22 8.14
C VAL A 62 3.01 -6.41 7.32
N LEU A 63 3.12 -6.63 6.01
CA LEU A 63 2.00 -6.72 5.07
C LEU A 63 1.91 -8.10 4.41
N LYS A 64 2.35 -9.17 5.08
CA LYS A 64 2.39 -10.52 4.50
C LYS A 64 1.01 -11.05 4.12
N ASP A 65 -0.04 -10.59 4.79
CA ASP A 65 -1.44 -10.92 4.53
C ASP A 65 -2.11 -10.06 3.46
N CYS A 66 -1.43 -9.06 2.89
CA CYS A 66 -1.96 -8.19 1.85
C CYS A 66 -1.45 -8.57 0.46
N ASP A 67 -2.28 -8.53 -0.56
CA ASP A 67 -1.95 -8.95 -1.92
C ASP A 67 -1.49 -7.78 -2.80
N VAL A 68 -2.00 -6.58 -2.52
CA VAL A 68 -1.79 -5.37 -3.32
C VAL A 68 -1.29 -4.24 -2.45
N PHE A 69 -0.30 -3.48 -2.95
CA PHE A 69 0.28 -2.32 -2.27
C PHE A 69 0.15 -1.08 -3.13
N ILE A 70 -0.56 -0.07 -2.64
CA ILE A 70 -0.78 1.18 -3.36
C ILE A 70 -0.07 2.33 -2.64
N GLY A 71 0.71 3.10 -3.40
CA GLY A 71 1.27 4.36 -2.96
C GLY A 71 1.63 5.26 -4.14
N LYS A 72 2.01 6.50 -3.89
CA LYS A 72 2.45 7.43 -4.96
C LYS A 72 3.88 7.21 -5.42
N SER A 73 4.70 6.58 -4.58
CA SER A 73 6.11 6.34 -4.86
C SER A 73 6.59 5.03 -4.26
N MET A 74 7.20 4.19 -5.08
CA MET A 74 7.86 2.95 -4.69
C MET A 74 9.11 2.78 -5.56
N GLY A 75 10.25 2.42 -4.96
CA GLY A 75 11.49 2.21 -5.72
C GLY A 75 11.32 1.11 -6.77
N LYS A 76 11.96 1.24 -7.94
CA LYS A 76 11.85 0.26 -9.03
C LYS A 76 12.27 -1.14 -8.60
N GLU A 77 13.35 -1.21 -7.81
CA GLU A 77 13.82 -2.49 -7.27
C GLU A 77 12.80 -3.08 -6.30
N SER A 78 12.28 -2.29 -5.35
CA SER A 78 11.20 -2.76 -4.46
C SER A 78 9.98 -3.26 -5.22
N GLN A 79 9.57 -2.60 -6.31
CA GLN A 79 8.45 -3.08 -7.15
C GLN A 79 8.77 -4.43 -7.79
N ARG A 80 9.95 -4.58 -8.39
CA ARG A 80 10.40 -5.85 -9.00
C ARG A 80 10.37 -6.97 -7.96
N ARG A 81 11.00 -6.71 -6.81
CA ARG A 81 11.12 -7.60 -5.66
C ARG A 81 9.74 -8.04 -5.15
N VAL A 82 8.87 -7.10 -4.78
CA VAL A 82 7.48 -7.36 -4.33
C VAL A 82 6.73 -8.30 -5.29
N LYS A 83 6.90 -8.10 -6.61
CA LYS A 83 6.24 -8.89 -7.63
C LYS A 83 6.86 -10.28 -7.80
N GLU A 84 8.18 -10.34 -7.98
CA GLU A 84 8.89 -11.56 -8.39
C GLU A 84 9.22 -12.48 -7.21
N GLU A 85 9.56 -11.93 -6.05
CA GLU A 85 9.99 -12.70 -4.88
C GLU A 85 8.81 -13.04 -3.95
N TRP A 86 7.78 -12.17 -3.86
CA TRP A 86 6.63 -12.37 -2.96
C TRP A 86 5.28 -12.61 -3.66
N ASN A 87 5.22 -12.55 -4.99
CA ASN A 87 3.99 -12.72 -5.76
C ASN A 87 2.86 -11.75 -5.34
N LYS A 88 3.22 -10.48 -5.10
CA LYS A 88 2.29 -9.41 -4.73
C LYS A 88 2.24 -8.33 -5.79
N THR A 89 1.25 -7.44 -5.74
CA THR A 89 1.04 -6.40 -6.76
C THR A 89 1.39 -5.01 -6.22
N PRO A 90 2.52 -4.41 -6.61
CA PRO A 90 2.79 -3.01 -6.32
C PRO A 90 2.14 -2.09 -7.36
N ILE A 91 1.45 -1.05 -6.91
CA ILE A 91 0.81 -0.03 -7.76
C ILE A 91 1.31 1.37 -7.36
N VAL A 92 1.79 2.11 -8.36
CA VAL A 92 2.23 3.50 -8.20
C VAL A 92 1.14 4.44 -8.72
N ALA A 93 0.23 4.83 -7.83
CA ALA A 93 -0.90 5.71 -8.15
C ALA A 93 -0.48 7.19 -7.97
N LYS A 94 -0.05 7.86 -9.05
CA LYS A 94 0.49 9.23 -8.97
C LYS A 94 -0.58 10.32 -8.81
N ASN A 95 -1.77 10.11 -9.36
CA ASN A 95 -2.82 11.13 -9.47
C ASN A 95 -4.01 10.84 -8.55
N VAL A 96 -3.74 10.49 -7.29
CA VAL A 96 -4.74 10.25 -6.24
C VAL A 96 -4.35 11.00 -4.99
N ASN A 97 -5.28 11.46 -4.16
CA ASN A 97 -4.95 12.24 -2.97
C ASN A 97 -5.33 11.52 -1.68
N THR A 98 -6.37 10.69 -1.71
CA THR A 98 -6.85 9.96 -0.53
C THR A 98 -6.80 8.46 -0.73
N VAL A 99 -6.84 7.72 0.38
CA VAL A 99 -6.91 6.26 0.38
C VAL A 99 -8.22 5.77 -0.25
N GLU A 100 -9.32 6.48 -0.04
CA GLU A 100 -10.61 6.19 -0.68
C GLU A 100 -10.56 6.41 -2.20
N GLU A 101 -10.00 7.53 -2.66
CA GLU A 101 -9.86 7.81 -4.11
C GLU A 101 -9.03 6.71 -4.81
N ALA A 102 -7.94 6.28 -4.18
CA ALA A 102 -7.14 5.18 -4.69
C ALA A 102 -7.94 3.87 -4.80
N MET A 103 -8.78 3.55 -3.80
CA MET A 103 -9.64 2.36 -3.85
C MET A 103 -10.73 2.45 -4.91
N GLU A 104 -11.36 3.63 -5.07
CA GLU A 104 -12.35 3.85 -6.12
C GLU A 104 -11.78 3.60 -7.52
N ILE A 105 -10.57 4.10 -7.80
CA ILE A 105 -9.92 3.91 -9.09
C ILE A 105 -9.45 2.46 -9.25
N TYR A 106 -8.89 1.84 -8.19
CA TYR A 106 -8.49 0.43 -8.19
C TYR A 106 -9.67 -0.48 -8.58
N CYS A 107 -10.81 -0.32 -7.92
CA CYS A 107 -11.99 -1.16 -8.14
C CYS A 107 -12.68 -0.90 -9.50
N LYS A 108 -12.47 0.27 -10.10
CA LYS A 108 -12.89 0.59 -11.47
C LYS A 108 -11.92 0.07 -12.53
N ASN A 109 -10.89 -0.70 -12.16
CA ASN A 109 -9.81 -1.17 -13.04
C ASN A 109 -9.14 -0.02 -13.83
N SER A 110 -9.00 1.15 -13.20
CA SER A 110 -8.55 2.40 -13.85
C SER A 110 -7.20 2.89 -13.31
N LEU A 111 -6.45 2.05 -12.58
CA LEU A 111 -5.12 2.35 -12.03
C LEU A 111 -3.98 1.88 -12.94
#